data_AF-A0A662XYJ4-F1
#
_entry.id   AF-A0A662XYJ4-F1
#
_cell.length_a   1.000
_cell.length_b   1.000
_cell.length_c   1.000
_cell.angle_alpha   90.00
_cell.angle_beta   90.00
_cell.angle_gamma   90.00
#
_symmetry.space_group_name_H-M   'P 1'
#
loop_
_entity.id
_entity.type
_entity.pdbx_description
1 polymer ?
#
loop_
_entity_poly.entity_id
_entity_poly.type
_entity_poly.pdbx_seq_one_letter_code
_entity_poly.pdbx_strand_id
1 'polypeptide(L)'
;MEERSGAFLYPQRAGSPSVRPSTFGALVFVAVAVTAASALEDLPVSLCRDATYNSPASRGAMCSGAGASPAGTACPLKGDVAIADCYDYLPSWDGTQCTAPEDAEC
;
A
#
# COMPACT_ATOMS: atom_id res chain seq x y z
N MET A 1 -19.56 11.00 25.20
CA MET A 1 -19.49 11.30 26.65
C MET A 1 -19.13 10.02 27.36
N GLU A 2 -18.26 10.16 28.36
CA GLU A 2 -17.62 9.13 29.18
C GLU A 2 -16.65 8.15 28.51
N GLU A 3 -15.50 7.77 29.08
CA GLU A 3 -14.58 8.27 30.12
C GLU A 3 -13.69 7.07 30.48
N ARG A 4 -12.37 7.26 30.41
CA ARG A 4 -11.33 6.80 31.36
C ARG A 4 -10.04 6.52 30.61
N SER A 5 -9.04 7.38 30.74
CA SER A 5 -8.21 7.55 31.95
C SER A 5 -7.50 6.26 32.34
N GLY A 6 -6.19 6.25 32.05
CA GLY A 6 -5.19 5.74 32.99
C GLY A 6 -4.82 4.28 32.85
N ALA A 7 -3.74 4.03 32.11
CA ALA A 7 -2.59 3.31 32.66
C ALA A 7 -1.45 3.41 31.64
N PHE A 8 -0.63 4.44 31.81
CA PHE A 8 0.73 4.48 31.30
C PHE A 8 1.49 3.31 31.97
N LEU A 9 1.48 2.15 31.33
CA LEU A 9 2.32 1.02 31.72
C LEU A 9 3.75 1.36 31.27
N TYR A 10 4.46 2.06 32.15
CA TYR A 10 5.92 2.10 32.16
C TYR A 10 6.47 0.66 32.16
N PRO A 11 7.32 0.26 31.19
CA PRO A 11 8.31 -0.76 31.47
C PRO A 11 9.54 -0.10 32.11
N GLN A 12 9.60 -0.22 33.43
CA GLN A 12 10.78 -0.54 34.24
C GLN A 12 12.12 0.14 33.88
N ARG A 13 12.45 1.15 34.68
CA ARG A 13 13.83 1.55 34.99
C ARG A 13 14.46 0.47 35.88
N ALA A 14 15.54 -0.19 35.44
CA ALA A 14 16.76 -0.45 36.21
C ALA A 14 17.60 -1.56 35.56
N GLY A 15 18.81 -1.21 35.16
CA GLY A 15 19.83 -2.16 34.73
C GLY A 15 20.93 -1.47 33.97
N SER A 16 21.64 -0.53 34.60
CA SER A 16 22.85 0.06 34.02
C SER A 16 23.89 -1.04 33.79
N PRO A 17 24.41 -1.25 32.56
CA PRO A 17 25.61 -2.05 32.40
C PRO A 17 26.80 -1.25 32.93
N SER A 18 27.45 -1.77 33.99
CA SER A 18 28.74 -1.27 34.46
C SER A 18 29.80 -1.56 33.39
N VAL A 19 30.09 -0.55 32.56
CA VAL A 19 31.13 -0.61 31.53
C VAL A 19 32.49 -0.47 32.21
N ARG A 20 33.28 -1.55 32.21
CA ARG A 20 34.72 -1.50 32.51
C ARG A 20 35.45 -1.32 31.18
N PRO A 21 36.15 -0.20 30.91
CA PRO A 21 36.86 -0.03 29.65
C PRO A 21 38.19 -0.79 29.72
N SER A 22 38.27 -1.91 29.01
CA SER A 22 39.56 -2.46 28.60
C SER A 22 39.87 -1.88 27.23
N THR A 23 40.79 -0.93 27.21
CA THR A 23 41.50 -0.45 26.02
C THR A 23 41.98 -1.66 25.21
N PHE A 24 41.43 -1.89 24.02
CA PHE A 24 42.14 -2.25 22.77
C PHE A 24 41.09 -2.61 21.70
N GLY A 25 41.04 -1.74 20.68
CA GLY A 25 40.45 -1.88 19.34
C GLY A 25 39.45 -3.00 19.05
N ALA A 26 38.21 -2.61 18.76
CA ALA A 26 37.61 -2.72 17.43
C ALA A 26 36.19 -2.13 17.48
N LEU A 27 35.94 -1.16 16.59
CA LEU A 27 34.65 -0.54 16.37
C LEU A 27 33.65 -1.60 15.90
N VAL A 28 32.65 -1.93 16.73
CA VAL A 28 31.55 -2.81 16.34
C VAL A 28 30.52 -1.94 15.62
N PHE A 29 30.66 -1.78 14.30
CA PHE A 29 29.60 -1.21 13.46
C PHE A 29 28.54 -2.28 13.23
N VAL A 30 27.43 -2.21 13.99
CA VAL A 30 26.24 -3.03 13.73
C VAL A 30 25.54 -2.44 12.51
N ALA A 31 25.76 -3.02 11.33
CA ALA A 31 25.01 -2.66 10.13
C ALA A 31 23.60 -3.23 10.23
N VAL A 32 22.62 -2.38 10.56
CA VAL A 32 21.20 -2.73 10.51
C VAL A 32 20.77 -2.71 9.04
N ALA A 33 20.64 -3.88 8.43
CA ALA A 33 20.02 -4.01 7.11
C ALA A 33 18.50 -3.82 7.25
N VAL A 34 18.00 -2.65 6.84
CA VAL A 34 16.56 -2.39 6.77
C VAL A 34 16.04 -3.03 5.48
N THR A 35 15.35 -4.16 5.60
CA THR A 35 14.62 -4.75 4.47
C THR A 35 13.31 -3.97 4.28
N ALA A 36 13.24 -3.16 3.22
CA ALA A 36 11.98 -2.56 2.78
C ALA A 36 11.14 -3.66 2.09
N ALA A 37 10.22 -4.27 2.84
CA ALA A 37 9.15 -5.05 2.24
C ALA A 37 8.13 -4.08 1.64
N SER A 38 8.13 -3.91 0.32
CA SER A 38 7.00 -3.28 -0.36
C SER A 38 5.81 -4.21 -0.22
N ALA A 39 4.90 -3.89 0.70
CA ALA A 39 3.62 -4.55 0.75
C ALA A 39 2.91 -4.27 -0.58
N LEU A 40 2.58 -5.35 -1.29
CA LEU A 40 1.78 -5.31 -2.50
C LEU A 40 0.34 -5.07 -2.03
N GLU A 41 -0.01 -3.81 -1.83
CA GLU A 41 -1.36 -3.38 -1.47
C GLU A 41 -2.20 -3.17 -2.72
N ASP A 42 -3.45 -3.61 -2.70
CA ASP A 42 -4.39 -3.35 -3.79
C ASP A 42 -4.58 -1.84 -3.96
N LEU A 43 -4.58 -1.39 -5.21
CA LEU A 43 -4.62 0.04 -5.53
C LEU A 43 -5.96 0.41 -6.18
N PRO A 44 -6.66 1.43 -5.64
CA PRO A 44 -7.84 1.98 -6.28
C PRO A 44 -7.42 2.76 -7.54
N VAL A 45 -7.97 2.39 -8.70
CA VAL A 45 -7.70 3.03 -9.99
C VAL A 45 -9.00 3.59 -10.55
N SER A 46 -9.09 4.91 -10.64
CA SER A 46 -10.21 5.61 -11.28
C SER A 46 -10.03 5.61 -12.80
N LEU A 47 -11.02 5.09 -13.53
CA LEU A 47 -11.04 5.16 -14.99
C LEU A 47 -11.83 6.39 -15.46
N CYS A 48 -11.36 7.02 -16.53
CA CYS A 48 -11.97 8.25 -17.05
C CYS A 48 -13.41 8.00 -17.50
N ARG A 49 -14.35 8.80 -16.99
CA ARG A 49 -15.81 8.70 -17.26
C ARG A 49 -16.42 7.35 -16.88
N ASP A 50 -15.78 6.65 -15.95
CA ASP A 50 -16.26 5.39 -15.41
C ASP A 50 -16.08 5.40 -13.88
N ALA A 51 -16.09 4.21 -13.27
CA ALA A 51 -15.95 4.01 -11.84
C ALA A 51 -14.49 3.86 -11.38
N THR A 52 -14.32 3.68 -10.08
CA THR A 52 -13.04 3.39 -9.44
C THR A 52 -12.96 1.89 -9.15
N TYR A 53 -11.98 1.22 -9.75
CA TYR A 53 -11.78 -0.24 -9.68
C TYR A 53 -10.64 -0.61 -8.73
N ASN A 54 -10.73 -1.80 -8.15
CA ASN A 54 -9.67 -2.34 -7.32
C ASN A 54 -8.68 -3.14 -8.17
N SER A 55 -7.44 -2.68 -8.28
CA SER A 55 -6.40 -3.39 -9.02
C SER A 55 -5.48 -4.15 -8.06
N PRO A 56 -5.48 -5.51 -8.09
CA PRO A 56 -4.73 -6.29 -7.16
C PRO A 56 -3.24 -6.15 -7.39
N ALA A 57 -2.51 -6.00 -6.29
CA ALA A 57 -1.09 -5.72 -6.32
C ALA A 57 -0.25 -6.81 -6.99
N SER A 58 -0.77 -8.04 -7.03
CA SER A 58 -0.19 -9.16 -7.78
C SER A 58 -0.05 -8.91 -9.28
N ARG A 59 -0.76 -7.93 -9.86
CA ARG A 59 -0.62 -7.53 -11.28
C ARG A 59 0.63 -6.70 -11.56
N GLY A 60 1.29 -6.20 -10.52
CA GLY A 60 2.50 -5.39 -10.63
C GLY A 60 2.25 -3.89 -10.44
N ALA A 61 3.24 -3.09 -10.84
CA ALA A 61 3.19 -1.65 -10.68
C ALA A 61 2.09 -1.04 -11.59
N MET A 62 1.27 -0.16 -11.01
CA MET A 62 0.24 0.57 -11.76
C MET A 62 0.85 1.39 -12.86
N CYS A 63 0.19 1.41 -14.01
CA CYS A 63 0.52 2.30 -15.11
C CYS A 63 0.56 3.76 -14.64
N SER A 64 1.69 4.44 -14.84
CA SER A 64 1.88 5.84 -14.47
C SER A 64 2.88 6.52 -15.38
N GLY A 65 2.61 7.76 -15.76
CA GLY A 65 3.42 8.49 -16.74
C GLY A 65 2.93 8.28 -18.17
N ALA A 66 3.62 8.91 -19.13
CA ALA A 66 3.24 8.89 -20.53
C ALA A 66 4.48 8.66 -21.42
N GLY A 67 4.26 8.23 -22.66
CA GLY A 67 5.32 7.96 -23.63
C GLY A 67 5.75 6.49 -23.67
N ALA A 68 6.87 6.20 -24.32
CA ALA A 68 7.27 4.83 -24.66
C ALA A 68 7.72 3.95 -23.47
N SER A 69 7.81 4.51 -22.26
CA SER A 69 8.25 3.77 -21.07
C SER A 69 7.50 4.31 -19.83
N PRO A 70 6.22 3.97 -19.67
CA PRO A 70 5.50 4.27 -18.44
C PRO A 70 6.11 3.52 -17.25
N ALA A 71 5.92 4.06 -16.05
CA ALA A 71 6.15 3.33 -14.82
C ALA A 71 5.03 2.29 -14.69
N GLY A 72 5.34 1.01 -14.88
CA GLY A 72 4.36 -0.07 -14.78
C GLY A 72 3.44 -0.21 -16.00
N THR A 73 2.72 -1.33 -16.03
CA THR A 73 1.75 -1.68 -17.08
C THR A 73 0.48 -2.29 -16.49
N ALA A 74 0.33 -2.30 -15.16
CA ALA A 74 -0.84 -2.88 -14.53
C ALA A 74 -2.00 -1.87 -14.58
N CYS A 75 -3.15 -2.35 -15.03
CA CYS A 75 -4.42 -1.63 -15.07
C CYS A 75 -5.56 -2.57 -14.64
N PRO A 76 -6.75 -2.03 -14.29
CA PRO A 76 -7.96 -2.82 -14.18
C PRO A 76 -8.21 -3.63 -15.46
N LEU A 77 -8.68 -4.86 -15.29
CA LEU A 77 -8.96 -5.79 -16.38
C LEU A 77 -10.46 -6.02 -16.48
N LYS A 78 -10.89 -6.55 -17.61
CA LYS A 78 -12.29 -6.93 -17.81
C LYS A 78 -12.76 -7.85 -16.69
N GLY A 79 -13.93 -7.54 -16.14
CA GLY A 79 -14.53 -8.31 -15.04
C GLY A 79 -14.16 -7.81 -13.64
N ASP A 80 -13.27 -6.82 -13.52
CA ASP A 80 -13.03 -6.16 -12.23
C ASP A 80 -14.27 -5.41 -11.77
N VAL A 81 -14.57 -5.52 -10.48
CA VAL A 81 -15.71 -4.86 -9.84
C VAL A 81 -15.26 -3.53 -9.27
N ALA A 82 -16.05 -2.48 -9.53
CA ALA A 82 -15.80 -1.17 -8.97
C ALA A 82 -16.01 -1.15 -7.44
N ILE A 83 -15.14 -0.44 -6.74
CA ILE A 83 -15.18 -0.22 -5.30
C ILE A 83 -15.68 1.17 -4.90
N ALA A 84 -15.71 2.11 -5.85
CA ALA A 84 -16.23 3.46 -5.65
C ALA A 84 -16.68 4.09 -6.98
N ASP A 85 -17.39 5.22 -6.87
CA ASP A 85 -17.83 6.05 -8.01
C ASP A 85 -18.68 5.31 -9.06
N CYS A 86 -19.37 4.25 -8.65
CA CYS A 86 -20.26 3.48 -9.51
C CYS A 86 -21.67 4.07 -9.51
N TYR A 87 -22.17 4.42 -10.70
CA TYR A 87 -23.51 4.97 -10.92
C TYR A 87 -24.20 4.27 -12.10
N ASP A 88 -25.54 4.28 -12.09
CA ASP A 88 -26.40 3.58 -13.06
C ASP A 88 -26.32 4.13 -14.49
N TYR A 89 -25.89 5.37 -14.65
CA TYR A 89 -25.68 6.00 -15.96
C TYR A 89 -24.31 5.68 -16.58
N LEU A 90 -23.43 4.96 -15.87
CA LEU A 90 -22.11 4.61 -16.38
C LEU A 90 -22.18 3.44 -17.37
N PRO A 91 -21.28 3.40 -18.37
CA PRO A 91 -21.26 2.33 -19.37
C PRO A 91 -20.91 0.94 -18.80
N SER A 92 -20.24 0.89 -17.64
CA SER A 92 -19.87 -0.34 -16.93
C SER A 92 -20.99 -0.91 -16.06
N TRP A 93 -22.10 -0.20 -15.89
CA TRP A 93 -23.21 -0.61 -15.05
C TRP A 93 -23.99 -1.77 -15.67
N ASP A 94 -24.05 -2.90 -14.96
CA ASP A 94 -24.75 -4.11 -15.41
C ASP A 94 -26.22 -4.22 -14.93
N GLY A 95 -26.72 -3.18 -14.26
CA GLY A 95 -28.02 -3.18 -13.58
C GLY A 95 -27.92 -3.36 -12.06
N THR A 96 -26.77 -3.78 -11.55
CA THR A 96 -26.54 -4.03 -10.11
C THR A 96 -25.22 -3.47 -9.59
N GLN A 97 -24.16 -3.51 -10.38
CA GLN A 97 -22.83 -3.03 -10.05
C GLN A 97 -22.10 -2.56 -11.32
N CYS A 98 -20.97 -1.88 -11.13
CA CYS A 98 -20.09 -1.52 -12.24
C CYS A 98 -19.02 -2.58 -12.38
N THR A 99 -18.98 -3.21 -13.55
CA THR A 99 -17.97 -4.21 -13.90
C THR A 99 -17.23 -3.73 -15.14
N ALA A 100 -15.89 -3.77 -15.09
CA ALA A 100 -15.06 -3.33 -16.20
C ALA A 100 -15.43 -4.14 -17.47
N PRO A 101 -15.90 -3.48 -18.55
CA PRO A 101 -16.38 -4.18 -19.73
C PRO A 101 -15.24 -4.70 -20.62
N GLU A 102 -14.04 -4.12 -20.47
CA GLU A 102 -12.85 -4.37 -21.27
C GLU A 102 -11.57 -4.17 -20.44
N ASP A 103 -10.44 -4.64 -20.97
CA ASP A 103 -9.13 -4.46 -20.34
C ASP A 103 -8.66 -3.01 -20.54
N ALA A 104 -8.24 -2.35 -19.47
CA ALA A 104 -7.70 -1.00 -19.59
C ALA A 104 -6.27 -1.03 -20.13
N GLU A 105 -5.98 -0.13 -21.07
CA GLU A 105 -4.68 0.00 -21.72
C GLU A 105 -3.83 1.10 -21.06
N CYS A 106 -2.54 0.80 -20.97
CA CYS A 106 -1.45 1.73 -20.62
C CYS A 106 -0.69 2.03 -21.92
#